data_AF-A0A2U4EUX8-F1
#
_entry.id   AF-A0A2U4EUX8-F1
#
_cell.length_a   1.000
_cell.length_b   1.000
_cell.length_c   1.000
_cell.angle_alpha   90.00
_cell.angle_beta   90.00
_cell.angle_gamma   90.00
#
_symmetry.space_group_name_H-M   'P 1'
#
loop_
_entity.id
_entity.type
_entity.pdbx_description
1 polymer ?
#
loop_
_entity_poly.entity_id
_entity_poly.type
_entity_poly.pdbx_seq_one_letter_code
_entity_poly.pdbx_strand_id
1 'polypeptide(L)' 'MIVVMKPNAKEEHINNIVERLKEAGLGINKSIGVDYTVIGMV' A
#
# COMPACT_ATOMS: atom_id res chain seq x y z
N MET A 1 4.62 -8.30 -6.79
CA MET A 1 3.18 -8.48 -6.47
C MET A 1 2.52 -7.12 -6.41
N ILE A 2 1.24 -6.98 -6.79
CA ILE A 2 0.54 -5.68 -6.75
C ILE A 2 -0.71 -5.83 -5.88
N VAL A 3 -0.83 -4.95 -4.89
CA VAL A 3 -2.02 -4.83 -4.03
C VAL A 3 -2.76 -3.57 -4.46
N VAL A 4 -4.03 -3.74 -4.87
CA VAL A 4 -4.92 -2.62 -5.20
C VAL A 4 -5.90 -2.44 -4.05
N MET A 5 -5.89 -1.26 -3.44
CA MET A 5 -6.81 -0.92 -2.35
C MET A 5 -8.06 -0.24 -2.89
N LYS A 6 -9.18 -0.44 -2.18
CA LYS A 6 -10.46 0.22 -2.49
C LYS A 6 -10.31 1.76 -2.44
N PRO A 7 -11.12 2.49 -3.22
CA PRO A 7 -11.25 3.94 -3.08
C PRO A 7 -11.61 4.29 -1.62
N ASN A 8 -11.12 5.42 -1.11
CA ASN A 8 -11.34 5.88 0.28
C ASN A 8 -10.77 4.98 1.40
N ALA A 9 -9.77 4.14 1.12
CA ALA A 9 -8.99 3.55 2.20
C ALA A 9 -8.35 4.67 3.03
N LYS A 10 -8.62 4.70 4.34
CA LYS A 10 -8.01 5.69 5.26
C LYS A 10 -6.49 5.58 5.20
N GLU A 11 -5.79 6.72 5.18
CA GLU A 11 -4.32 6.74 5.13
C GLU A 11 -3.67 5.92 6.24
N GLU A 12 -4.25 5.95 7.44
CA GLU A 12 -3.80 5.13 8.58
C GLU A 12 -3.78 3.63 8.26
N HIS A 13 -4.81 3.14 7.56
CA HIS A 13 -4.89 1.74 7.15
C HIS A 13 -3.83 1.41 6.09
N ILE A 14 -3.63 2.31 5.13
CA ILE A 14 -2.61 2.16 4.09
C ILE A 14 -1.22 2.11 4.73
N ASN A 15 -0.94 3.01 5.67
CA ASN A 15 0.36 3.10 6.34
C ASN A 15 0.62 1.87 7.23
N ASN A 16 -0.38 1.38 7.97
CA ASN A 16 -0.27 0.15 8.75
C ASN A 16 0.09 -1.07 7.87
N ILE A 17 -0.49 -1.16 6.66
CA ILE A 17 -0.15 -2.24 5.71
C ILE A 17 1.28 -2.06 5.19
N VAL A 18 1.65 -0.85 4.79
CA VAL A 18 3.00 -0.55 4.30
C VAL A 18 4.06 -0.88 5.36
N GLU A 19 3.84 -0.54 6.62
CA GLU A 19 4.78 -0.88 7.71
C GLU A 19 4.93 -2.38 7.89
N ARG A 20 3.83 -3.13 7.98
CA ARG A 20 3.88 -4.60 8.10
C ARG A 20 4.60 -5.27 6.93
N LEU A 21 4.43 -4.74 5.73
CA LEU A 21 5.12 -5.24 4.54
C LEU A 21 6.63 -4.90 4.56
N LYS A 22 7.03 -3.75 5.13
CA LYS A 22 8.44 -3.39 5.30
C LYS A 22 9.10 -4.26 6.37
N GLU A 23 8.41 -4.51 7.47
CA GLU A 23 8.87 -5.42 8.53
C GLU A 23 9.08 -6.85 8.03
N ALA A 24 8.28 -7.28 7.04
CA ALA A 24 8.47 -8.55 6.34
C ALA A 24 9.69 -8.57 5.39
N GLY A 25 10.42 -7.45 5.25
CA GLY A 25 11.61 -7.33 4.40
C GLY A 25 11.32 -7.10 2.92
N LEU A 26 10.09 -6.73 2.57
CA LEU A 26 9.67 -6.56 1.17
C LEU A 26 9.89 -5.12 0.70
N GLY A 27 10.36 -4.96 -0.53
CA GLY A 27 10.53 -3.65 -1.15
C GLY A 27 9.17 -3.10 -1.55
N ILE A 28 8.81 -1.89 -1.09
CA ILE A 28 7.46 -1.35 -1.34
C ILE A 28 7.52 -0.06 -2.14
N ASN A 29 6.70 0.01 -3.18
CA ASN A 29 6.43 1.24 -3.92
C ASN A 29 4.93 1.59 -3.79
N LYS A 30 4.64 2.77 -3.22
CA LYS A 30 3.27 3.25 -3.00
C LYS A 30 2.91 4.29 -4.05
N SER A 31 1.78 4.09 -4.73
CA SER A 31 1.14 5.08 -5.60
C SER A 31 -0.27 5.38 -5.09
N ILE A 32 -0.50 6.61 -4.63
CA ILE A 32 -1.82 7.06 -4.16
C ILE A 32 -2.49 7.79 -5.33
N GLY A 33 -3.56 7.22 -5.88
CA GLY A 33 -4.42 7.85 -6.86
C GLY A 33 -5.73 8.34 -6.22
N VAL A 34 -6.44 9.22 -6.93
CA VAL A 34 -7.74 9.77 -6.50
C VAL A 34 -8.79 8.67 -6.41
N ASP A 35 -8.78 7.73 -7.36
CA ASP A 35 -9.74 6.63 -7.41
C ASP A 35 -9.24 5.36 -6.70
N TYR A 36 -7.93 5.08 -6.74
CA TYR A 36 -7.35 3.86 -6.18
C TYR A 36 -5.93 4.09 -5.65
N THR A 37 -5.59 3.40 -4.56
CA THR A 37 -4.20 3.29 -4.08
C THR A 37 -3.62 1.96 -4.51
N VAL A 38 -2.45 2.01 -5.15
CA VAL A 38 -1.70 0.84 -5.61
C VAL A 38 -0.42 0.70 -4.80
N ILE A 39 -0.18 -0.50 -4.27
CA ILE A 39 1.03 -0.85 -3.54
C ILE A 39 1.75 -1.94 -4.33
N GLY A 40 2.87 -1.59 -4.94
CA GLY A 40 3.78 -2.54 -5.58
C GLY A 40 4.75 -3.11 -4.56
N MET A 41 4.94 -4.43 -4.61
CA MET A 41 5.86 -5.19 -3.76
C MET A 41 6.92 -5.87 -4.62
N VAL A 42 8.19 -5.73 -4.24
CA VAL A 42 9.40 -6.32 -4.85
C VAL A 42 10.05 -7.28 -3.87
#